data_AF-A0A9X4PEX4-F1
#
_entry.id   AF-A0A9X4PEX4-F1
#
_cell.length_a   1.000
_cell.length_b   1.000
_cell.length_c   1.000
_cell.angle_alpha   90.00
_cell.angle_beta   90.00
_cell.angle_gamma   90.00
#
_symmetry.space_group_name_H-M   'P 1'
#
loop_
_entity.id
_entity.type
_entity.pdbx_description
1 polymer ?
#
loop_
_entity_poly.entity_id
_entity_poly.type
_entity_poly.pdbx_seq_one_letter_code
_entity_poly.pdbx_strand_id
1 'polypeptide(L)'
;MSENLKTIKEIADEIGVSKQAVWQKIKKESSIDLRQFTSKKGNTVYVDVDGQKVIKNAFFNKTSTKKRQQKVFVDDNVNDSVDGNPEGNEEILFLRNLVSELQSEKKDLHKLLDQQQRLALQDKKVLEDYKSEINELKALKMPSQETEFKHLDNQYKDEVNALKEKLENLQEQIKDQKRIEEQEKPRKWWGLWRK
;
A
#
# COMPACT_ATOMS: atom_id res chain seq x y z
N MET A 1 -51.70 26.34 -8.00
CA MET A 1 -50.24 26.51 -8.05
C MET A 1 -49.69 25.80 -6.83
N SER A 2 -49.00 24.67 -6.98
CA SER A 2 -48.40 23.94 -5.86
C SER A 2 -47.19 24.72 -5.35
N GLU A 3 -47.30 25.31 -4.16
CA GLU A 3 -46.20 26.01 -3.49
C GLU A 3 -45.11 24.98 -3.16
N ASN A 4 -43.99 25.03 -3.89
CA ASN A 4 -42.83 24.15 -3.69
C ASN A 4 -42.07 24.57 -2.43
N LEU A 5 -42.64 24.27 -1.26
CA LEU A 5 -42.04 24.48 0.04
C LEU A 5 -40.92 23.46 0.27
N LYS A 6 -39.75 23.94 0.67
CA LYS A 6 -38.62 23.08 1.03
C LYS A 6 -38.26 23.21 2.49
N THR A 7 -37.78 22.13 3.06
CA THR A 7 -37.23 22.14 4.40
C THR A 7 -35.82 22.73 4.40
N ILE A 8 -35.39 23.25 5.55
CA ILE A 8 -34.02 23.76 5.72
C ILE A 8 -32.98 22.66 5.47
N LYS A 9 -33.34 21.39 5.68
CA LYS A 9 -32.47 20.25 5.36
C LYS A 9 -32.24 20.15 3.85
N GLU A 10 -33.30 20.13 3.05
CA GLU A 10 -33.21 20.05 1.59
C GLU A 10 -32.48 21.25 1.00
N ILE A 11 -32.72 22.46 1.53
CA ILE A 11 -32.00 23.66 1.11
C ILE A 11 -30.50 23.54 1.40
N ALA A 12 -30.14 23.00 2.57
CA ALA A 12 -28.76 22.78 2.97
C ALA A 12 -28.07 21.74 2.07
N ASP A 13 -28.76 20.64 1.76
CA ASP A 13 -28.29 19.60 0.85
C ASP A 13 -28.09 20.17 -0.58
N GLU A 14 -28.98 21.06 -1.05
CA GLU A 14 -28.88 21.70 -2.38
C GLU A 14 -27.70 22.68 -2.50
N ILE A 15 -27.35 23.40 -1.44
CA ILE A 15 -26.21 24.34 -1.43
C ILE A 15 -24.91 23.68 -0.93
N GLY A 16 -24.95 22.40 -0.55
CA GLY A 16 -23.80 21.64 -0.07
C GLY A 16 -23.24 22.11 1.27
N VAL A 17 -24.10 22.57 2.19
CA VAL A 17 -23.69 23.01 3.53
C VAL A 17 -24.46 22.25 4.61
N SER A 18 -24.01 22.35 5.86
CA SER A 18 -24.72 21.70 6.97
C SER A 18 -26.01 22.45 7.33
N LYS A 19 -27.05 21.71 7.76
CA LYS A 19 -28.30 22.29 8.29
C LYS A 19 -28.03 23.35 9.36
N GLN A 20 -27.03 23.13 10.21
CA GLN A 20 -26.64 24.07 11.26
C GLN A 20 -25.99 25.34 10.71
N ALA A 21 -25.20 25.25 9.64
CA ALA A 21 -24.61 26.43 8.98
C ALA A 21 -25.70 27.35 8.43
N VAL A 22 -26.77 26.78 7.86
CA VAL A 22 -27.95 27.54 7.42
C VAL A 22 -28.56 28.31 8.58
N TRP A 23 -28.86 27.64 9.70
CA TRP A 23 -29.41 28.31 10.90
C TRP A 23 -28.52 29.40 11.47
N GLN A 24 -27.20 29.19 11.48
CA GLN A 24 -26.24 30.19 11.95
C GLN A 24 -26.19 31.41 11.03
N LYS A 25 -26.19 31.20 9.72
CA LYS A 25 -26.19 32.27 8.71
C LYS A 25 -27.45 33.13 8.85
N ILE A 26 -28.61 32.50 8.99
CA ILE A 26 -29.90 33.17 9.24
C ILE A 26 -29.86 33.96 10.55
N LYS A 27 -29.32 33.39 11.63
CA LYS A 27 -29.25 34.05 12.94
C LYS A 27 -28.30 35.26 12.94
N LYS A 28 -27.23 35.20 12.14
CA LYS A 28 -26.18 36.23 12.07
C LYS A 28 -26.57 37.40 11.16
N GLU A 29 -27.31 37.14 10.09
CA GLU A 29 -27.76 38.18 9.16
C GLU A 29 -29.10 38.75 9.61
N SER A 30 -29.07 39.87 10.33
CA SER A 30 -30.26 40.62 10.78
C SER A 30 -31.14 41.15 9.64
N SER A 31 -30.63 41.14 8.40
CA SER A 31 -31.36 41.48 7.17
C SER A 31 -32.18 40.34 6.59
N ILE A 32 -32.02 39.10 7.09
CA ILE A 32 -32.74 37.92 6.64
C ILE A 32 -33.80 37.57 7.69
N ASP A 33 -34.94 38.26 7.62
CA ASP A 33 -36.11 37.86 8.39
C ASP A 33 -36.75 36.62 7.77
N LEU A 34 -36.24 35.44 8.12
CA LEU A 34 -36.80 34.16 7.67
C LEU A 34 -38.20 33.89 8.23
N ARG A 35 -38.58 34.61 9.30
CA ARG A 35 -39.91 34.50 9.93
C ARG A 35 -41.05 34.78 8.97
N GLN A 36 -40.84 35.66 7.98
CA GLN A 36 -41.87 36.00 6.99
C GLN A 36 -41.95 34.99 5.84
N PHE A 37 -40.93 34.13 5.67
CA PHE A 37 -40.84 33.15 4.58
C PHE A 37 -40.82 31.70 5.08
N THR A 38 -41.17 31.47 6.34
CA THR A 38 -41.18 30.13 6.93
C THR A 38 -42.52 29.77 7.56
N SER A 39 -42.99 28.57 7.23
CA SER A 39 -44.18 27.97 7.78
C SER A 39 -43.81 26.74 8.61
N LYS A 40 -44.31 26.65 9.84
CA LYS A 40 -44.07 25.50 10.72
C LYS A 40 -45.24 24.53 10.64
N LYS A 41 -44.98 23.30 10.21
CA LYS A 41 -45.94 22.19 10.26
C LYS A 41 -45.36 21.09 11.15
N GLY A 42 -45.89 20.98 12.36
CA GLY A 42 -45.35 20.09 13.39
C GLY A 42 -43.95 20.53 13.86
N ASN A 43 -42.97 19.61 13.85
CA ASN A 43 -41.58 19.92 14.22
C ASN A 43 -40.70 20.34 13.03
N THR A 44 -41.27 20.44 11.83
CA THR A 44 -40.54 20.74 10.59
C THR A 44 -40.84 22.17 10.14
N VAL A 45 -39.78 22.89 9.82
CA VAL A 45 -39.85 24.25 9.26
C VAL A 45 -39.72 24.14 7.75
N TYR A 46 -40.72 24.66 7.06
CA TYR A 46 -40.80 24.76 5.61
C TYR A 46 -40.54 26.21 5.21
N VAL A 47 -39.88 26.40 4.07
CA VAL A 47 -39.47 27.70 3.56
C VAL A 47 -40.07 27.91 2.19
N ASP A 48 -40.66 29.09 1.98
CA ASP A 48 -41.25 29.50 0.70
C ASP A 48 -40.17 29.73 -0.36
N VAL A 49 -40.57 29.82 -1.62
CA VAL A 49 -39.66 29.99 -2.76
C VAL A 49 -38.79 31.24 -2.61
N ASP A 50 -39.35 32.34 -2.10
CA ASP A 50 -38.61 33.59 -1.87
C ASP A 50 -37.58 33.44 -0.74
N GLY A 51 -37.96 32.81 0.37
CA GLY A 51 -37.04 32.50 1.47
C GLY A 51 -35.90 31.58 1.03
N GLN A 52 -36.20 30.57 0.20
CA GLN A 52 -35.20 29.69 -0.40
C GLN A 52 -34.18 30.49 -1.22
N LYS A 53 -34.63 31.46 -2.01
CA LYS A 53 -33.77 32.30 -2.85
C LYS A 53 -32.87 33.20 -2.01
N VAL A 54 -33.40 33.80 -0.95
CA VAL A 54 -32.63 34.63 -0.01
C VAL A 54 -31.54 33.81 0.69
N ILE A 55 -31.90 32.64 1.24
CA ILE A 55 -30.94 31.73 1.90
C ILE A 55 -29.85 31.33 0.91
N LYS A 56 -30.22 30.86 -0.29
CA LYS A 56 -29.27 30.47 -1.33
C LYS A 56 -28.33 31.63 -1.66
N ASN A 57 -28.86 32.82 -1.92
CA ASN A 57 -28.04 33.99 -2.23
C ASN A 57 -27.11 34.38 -1.07
N ALA A 58 -27.51 34.21 0.18
CA ALA A 58 -26.65 34.48 1.34
C ALA A 58 -25.38 33.59 1.36
N PHE A 59 -25.46 32.38 0.81
CA PHE A 59 -24.33 31.46 0.66
C PHE A 59 -23.58 31.63 -0.68
N PHE A 60 -24.27 31.98 -1.76
CA PHE A 60 -23.68 32.18 -3.09
C PHE A 60 -23.05 33.56 -3.28
N ASN A 61 -23.50 34.58 -2.54
CA ASN A 61 -22.86 35.90 -2.41
C ASN A 61 -21.60 35.76 -1.54
N LYS A 62 -20.65 34.96 -2.04
CA LYS A 62 -19.26 35.01 -1.65
C LYS A 62 -18.86 36.48 -1.77
N THR A 63 -18.58 37.14 -0.66
CA THR A 63 -17.47 38.09 -0.63
C THR A 63 -16.31 37.36 -1.28
N SER A 64 -16.07 37.72 -2.53
CA SER A 64 -15.35 36.87 -3.46
C SER A 64 -13.87 36.92 -3.13
N THR A 65 -13.41 36.00 -2.28
CA THR A 65 -11.98 35.67 -2.20
C THR A 65 -11.46 35.07 -3.53
N LYS A 66 -12.36 34.80 -4.49
CA LYS A 66 -12.01 34.30 -5.83
C LYS A 66 -11.85 35.41 -6.88
N LYS A 67 -12.38 36.62 -6.69
CA LYS A 67 -12.20 37.76 -7.64
C LYS A 67 -10.87 38.50 -7.48
N ARG A 68 -10.06 38.18 -6.47
CA ARG A 68 -8.67 38.69 -6.32
C ARG A 68 -7.62 37.85 -7.05
N GLN A 69 -7.99 36.73 -7.68
CA GLN A 69 -7.03 35.86 -8.37
C GLN A 69 -6.86 36.20 -9.87
N GLN A 70 -7.42 37.30 -10.36
CA GLN A 70 -7.25 37.70 -11.75
C GLN A 70 -6.38 38.95 -11.85
N LYS A 71 -5.19 38.72 -12.40
CA LYS A 71 -4.10 39.67 -12.71
C LYS A 71 -3.44 40.32 -11.50
N VAL A 72 -2.42 39.65 -10.98
CA VAL A 72 -1.19 40.39 -10.68
C VAL A 72 0.05 39.51 -10.91
N PHE A 73 0.59 39.60 -12.12
CA PHE A 73 2.05 39.66 -12.27
C PHE A 73 2.41 41.00 -11.62
N VAL A 74 2.76 41.02 -10.32
CA VAL A 74 3.34 42.22 -9.69
C VAL A 74 4.82 42.17 -10.01
N ASP A 75 5.21 43.02 -10.93
CA ASP A 75 6.57 43.55 -11.03
C ASP A 75 6.98 44.14 -9.67
N ASP A 76 8.21 43.87 -9.22
CA ASP A 76 8.75 44.06 -7.86
C ASP A 76 8.86 45.53 -7.38
N ASN A 77 8.04 46.44 -7.89
CA ASN A 77 8.21 47.87 -7.66
C ASN A 77 6.90 48.66 -7.62
N VAL A 78 6.18 48.68 -6.49
CA VAL A 78 5.30 49.81 -6.17
C VAL A 78 5.15 50.04 -4.66
N ASN A 79 5.74 51.15 -4.22
CA ASN A 79 5.34 52.12 -3.18
C ASN A 79 4.73 51.64 -1.86
N ASP A 80 5.58 51.77 -0.86
CA ASP A 80 5.25 52.20 0.50
C ASP A 80 4.46 53.52 0.49
N SER A 81 3.15 53.44 0.57
CA SER A 81 2.28 54.58 0.92
C SER A 81 1.09 54.02 1.68
N VAL A 82 1.38 53.63 2.90
CA VAL A 82 0.42 53.32 3.96
C VAL A 82 -0.03 54.66 4.55
N ASP A 83 -1.26 55.06 4.23
CA ASP A 83 -1.95 56.09 5.01
C ASP A 83 -3.37 55.58 5.34
N GLY A 84 -3.65 55.43 6.64
CA GLY A 84 -5.02 55.39 7.15
C GLY A 84 -5.50 54.22 8.02
N ASN A 85 -4.78 53.10 8.18
CA ASN A 85 -5.23 52.05 9.13
C ASN A 85 -4.11 51.10 9.62
N PRO A 86 -3.48 51.34 10.78
CA PRO A 86 -2.35 50.54 11.28
C PRO A 86 -2.71 49.08 11.59
N GLU A 87 -3.92 48.82 12.10
CA GLU A 87 -4.38 47.46 12.43
C GLU A 87 -4.52 46.58 11.17
N GLY A 88 -4.97 47.16 10.05
CA GLY A 88 -5.09 46.44 8.79
C GLY A 88 -3.73 46.03 8.20
N ASN A 89 -2.68 46.79 8.47
CA ASN A 89 -1.34 46.48 7.96
C ASN A 89 -0.66 45.37 8.74
N GLU A 90 -0.87 45.33 10.07
CA GLU A 90 -0.37 44.22 10.90
C GLU A 90 -1.03 42.90 10.51
N GLU A 91 -2.33 42.89 10.25
CA GLU A 91 -3.04 41.69 9.76
C GLU A 91 -2.54 41.27 8.37
N ILE A 92 -2.30 42.22 7.47
CA ILE A 92 -1.72 41.94 6.14
C ILE A 92 -0.30 41.35 6.26
N LEU A 93 0.54 41.89 7.16
CA LEU A 93 1.89 41.37 7.41
C LEU A 93 1.86 39.95 7.98
N PHE A 94 0.99 39.69 8.96
CA PHE A 94 0.80 38.36 9.54
C PHE A 94 0.35 37.35 8.50
N LEU A 95 -0.66 37.69 7.70
CA LEU A 95 -1.15 36.83 6.61
C LEU A 95 -0.07 36.57 5.56
N ARG A 96 0.75 37.57 5.23
CA ARG A 96 1.88 37.40 4.31
C ARG A 96 2.93 36.44 4.85
N ASN A 97 3.24 36.52 6.14
CA ASN A 97 4.17 35.59 6.78
C ASN A 97 3.61 34.16 6.77
N LEU A 98 2.35 33.97 7.17
CA LEU A 98 1.71 32.66 7.15
C LEU A 98 1.67 32.04 5.74
N VAL A 99 1.39 32.86 4.71
CA VAL A 99 1.46 32.41 3.31
C VAL A 99 2.89 32.01 2.93
N SER A 100 3.90 32.75 3.38
CA SER A 100 5.30 32.44 3.12
C SER A 100 5.73 31.13 3.78
N GLU A 101 5.32 30.90 5.03
CA GLU A 101 5.54 29.65 5.76
C GLU A 101 4.88 28.47 5.03
N LEU A 102 3.60 28.58 4.68
CA LEU A 102 2.88 27.54 3.93
C LEU A 102 3.51 27.26 2.55
N GLN A 103 4.05 28.28 1.88
CA GLN A 103 4.78 28.10 0.63
C GLN A 103 6.10 27.36 0.84
N SER A 104 6.81 27.64 1.92
CA SER A 104 8.05 26.92 2.26
C SER A 104 7.78 25.47 2.60
N GLU A 105 6.75 25.18 3.41
CA GLU A 105 6.33 23.82 3.75
C GLU A 105 5.94 23.03 2.48
N LYS A 106 5.17 23.65 1.59
CA LYS A 106 4.82 23.03 0.30
C LYS A 106 6.06 22.68 -0.53
N LYS A 107 7.06 23.57 -0.55
CA LYS A 107 8.33 23.33 -1.27
C LYS A 107 9.09 22.16 -0.66
N ASP A 108 9.10 22.02 0.66
CA ASP A 108 9.79 20.92 1.33
C ASP A 108 9.05 19.58 1.14
N LEU A 109 7.71 19.58 1.18
CA LEU A 109 6.91 18.41 0.81
C LEU A 109 7.17 17.96 -0.63
N HIS A 110 7.29 18.91 -1.58
CA HIS A 110 7.65 18.59 -2.95
C HIS A 110 9.04 17.94 -3.05
N LYS A 111 10.04 18.45 -2.33
CA LYS A 111 11.39 17.83 -2.30
C LYS A 111 11.35 16.41 -1.71
N LEU A 112 10.59 16.21 -0.63
CA LEU A 112 10.48 14.90 0.01
C LEU A 112 9.80 13.88 -0.91
N LEU A 113 8.76 14.31 -1.63
CA LEU A 113 8.09 13.49 -2.64
C LEU A 113 9.06 13.09 -3.76
N ASP A 114 9.84 14.03 -4.29
CA ASP A 114 10.85 13.75 -5.32
C ASP A 114 11.92 12.77 -4.81
N GLN A 115 12.36 12.92 -3.56
CA GLN A 115 13.30 11.98 -2.92
C GLN A 115 12.69 10.57 -2.83
N GLN A 116 11.45 10.44 -2.39
CA GLN A 116 10.76 9.16 -2.30
C GLN A 116 10.61 8.48 -3.67
N GLN A 117 10.29 9.25 -4.72
CA GLN A 117 10.21 8.72 -6.09
C GLN A 117 11.56 8.21 -6.58
N ARG A 118 12.66 8.92 -6.31
CA ARG A 118 14.02 8.49 -6.68
C ARG A 118 14.41 7.19 -5.98
N LEU A 119 14.14 7.09 -4.68
CA LEU A 119 14.41 5.87 -3.90
C LEU A 119 13.60 4.68 -4.44
N ALA A 120 12.31 4.88 -4.71
CA ALA A 120 11.47 3.82 -5.28
C ALA A 120 11.99 3.29 -6.63
N LEU A 121 12.56 4.17 -7.48
CA LEU A 121 13.19 3.78 -8.73
C LEU A 121 14.50 3.01 -8.50
N GLN A 122 15.29 3.40 -7.51
CA GLN A 122 16.52 2.70 -7.13
C GLN A 122 16.21 1.29 -6.59
N ASP A 123 15.24 1.18 -5.68
CA ASP A 123 14.80 -0.10 -5.11
C ASP A 123 14.30 -1.04 -6.21
N LYS A 124 13.51 -0.52 -7.16
CA LYS A 124 13.04 -1.30 -8.31
C LYS A 124 14.20 -1.86 -9.13
N LYS A 125 15.25 -1.06 -9.39
CA LYS A 125 16.42 -1.51 -10.14
C LYS A 125 17.15 -2.64 -9.42
N VAL A 126 17.42 -2.48 -8.13
CA VAL A 126 18.08 -3.51 -7.32
C VAL A 126 17.28 -4.82 -7.29
N LEU A 127 15.95 -4.74 -7.20
CA LEU A 127 15.09 -5.92 -7.27
C LEU A 127 15.14 -6.63 -8.63
N GLU A 128 15.26 -5.87 -9.72
CA GLU A 128 15.42 -6.42 -11.06
C GLU A 128 16.77 -7.13 -11.22
N ASP A 129 17.85 -6.51 -10.74
CA ASP A 129 19.20 -7.08 -10.73
C ASP A 129 19.24 -8.42 -9.95
N TYR A 130 18.66 -8.47 -8.74
CA TYR A 130 18.56 -9.71 -7.96
C TYR A 130 17.71 -10.77 -8.65
N LYS A 131 16.66 -10.38 -9.36
CA LYS A 131 15.83 -11.34 -10.09
C LYS A 131 16.60 -11.95 -11.27
N SER A 132 17.41 -11.17 -11.98
CA SER A 132 18.31 -11.71 -13.00
C SER A 132 19.38 -12.61 -12.41
N GLU A 133 20.02 -12.22 -11.31
CA GLU A 133 21.05 -13.04 -10.65
C GLU A 133 20.48 -14.38 -10.17
N ILE A 134 19.28 -14.39 -9.59
CA ILE A 134 18.59 -15.63 -9.22
C ILE A 134 18.33 -16.52 -10.45
N ASN A 135 17.94 -15.94 -11.58
CA ASN A 135 17.72 -16.70 -12.81
C ASN A 135 19.01 -17.29 -13.36
N GLU A 136 20.12 -16.53 -13.35
CA GLU A 136 21.44 -17.00 -13.76
C GLU A 136 21.96 -18.10 -12.84
N LEU A 137 21.87 -17.91 -11.52
CA LEU A 137 22.24 -18.93 -10.54
C LEU A 137 21.40 -20.20 -10.68
N LYS A 138 20.11 -20.06 -10.98
CA LYS A 138 19.24 -21.20 -11.27
C LYS A 138 19.67 -21.91 -12.55
N ALA A 139 20.04 -21.18 -13.60
CA ALA A 139 20.55 -21.76 -14.83
C ALA A 139 21.90 -22.47 -14.63
N LEU A 140 22.77 -21.97 -13.75
CA LEU A 140 24.04 -22.59 -13.36
C LEU A 140 23.85 -23.84 -12.50
N LYS A 141 22.90 -23.82 -11.56
CA LYS A 141 22.70 -24.91 -10.59
C LYS A 141 21.96 -26.12 -11.16
N MET A 142 21.07 -25.92 -12.14
CA MET A 142 20.24 -26.99 -12.71
C MET A 142 20.97 -28.02 -13.59
N PRO A 143 22.07 -27.72 -14.33
CA PRO A 143 22.77 -28.74 -15.12
C PRO A 143 23.92 -29.46 -14.39
N SER A 144 24.60 -28.87 -13.41
CA SER A 144 25.87 -29.46 -12.89
C SER A 144 25.69 -30.34 -11.65
N GLN A 145 24.87 -29.94 -10.66
CA GLN A 145 24.77 -30.71 -9.41
C GLN A 145 23.88 -31.94 -9.54
N GLU A 146 22.77 -31.88 -10.29
CA GLU A 146 21.90 -33.05 -10.45
C GLU A 146 22.50 -34.14 -11.33
N THR A 147 23.31 -33.79 -12.33
CA THR A 147 23.91 -34.76 -13.24
C THR A 147 25.08 -35.48 -12.58
N GLU A 148 25.98 -34.76 -11.92
CA GLU A 148 27.09 -35.35 -11.16
C GLU A 148 26.60 -36.20 -9.99
N PHE A 149 25.58 -35.75 -9.25
CA PHE A 149 25.05 -36.52 -8.13
C PHE A 149 24.32 -37.78 -8.58
N LYS A 150 23.57 -37.73 -9.69
CA LYS A 150 22.94 -38.93 -10.29
C LYS A 150 24.01 -39.90 -10.81
N HIS A 151 25.10 -39.41 -11.40
CA HIS A 151 26.20 -40.25 -11.86
C HIS A 151 26.90 -40.96 -10.70
N LEU A 152 27.24 -40.21 -9.64
CA LEU A 152 27.87 -40.78 -8.44
C LEU A 152 26.95 -41.79 -7.73
N ASP A 153 25.65 -41.49 -7.58
CA ASP A 153 24.68 -42.40 -6.94
C ASP A 153 24.52 -43.71 -7.72
N ASN A 154 24.50 -43.65 -9.05
CA ASN A 154 24.46 -44.85 -9.90
C ASN A 154 25.75 -45.66 -9.78
N GLN A 155 26.92 -45.01 -9.79
CA GLN A 155 28.21 -45.68 -9.61
C GLN A 155 28.30 -46.41 -8.26
N TYR A 156 27.87 -45.76 -7.16
CA TYR A 156 27.85 -46.41 -5.84
C TYR A 156 26.89 -47.60 -5.79
N LYS A 157 25.72 -47.52 -6.45
CA LYS A 157 24.78 -48.64 -6.54
C LYS A 157 25.39 -49.83 -7.29
N ASP A 158 26.09 -49.58 -8.38
CA ASP A 158 26.73 -50.63 -9.17
C ASP A 158 27.87 -51.31 -8.40
N GLU A 159 28.69 -50.54 -7.69
CA GLU A 159 29.75 -51.08 -6.82
C GLU A 159 29.18 -51.90 -5.66
N VAL A 160 28.08 -51.45 -5.03
CA VAL A 160 27.40 -52.20 -3.97
C VAL A 160 26.82 -53.50 -4.50
N ASN A 161 26.21 -53.49 -5.70
CA ASN A 161 25.67 -54.69 -6.32
C ASN A 161 26.79 -55.70 -6.67
N ALA A 162 27.90 -55.23 -7.24
CA ALA A 162 29.05 -56.07 -7.55
C ALA A 162 29.69 -56.69 -6.28
N LEU A 163 29.76 -55.94 -5.19
CA LEU A 163 30.22 -56.46 -3.90
C LEU A 163 29.25 -57.49 -3.30
N LYS A 164 27.95 -57.28 -3.49
CA LYS A 164 26.90 -58.20 -3.02
C LYS A 164 26.96 -59.54 -3.76
N GLU A 165 27.12 -59.53 -5.08
CA GLU A 165 27.32 -60.77 -5.86
C GLU A 165 28.60 -61.52 -5.45
N LYS A 166 29.70 -60.79 -5.21
CA LYS A 166 30.94 -61.40 -4.71
C LYS A 166 30.73 -62.07 -3.35
N LEU A 167 29.98 -61.43 -2.44
CA LEU A 167 29.66 -62.01 -1.13
C LEU A 167 28.78 -63.26 -1.26
N GLU A 168 27.79 -63.25 -2.16
CA GLU A 168 26.91 -64.38 -2.38
C GLU A 168 27.66 -65.58 -2.97
N ASN A 169 28.50 -65.37 -3.98
CA ASN A 169 29.38 -66.40 -4.54
C ASN A 169 30.32 -67.01 -3.49
N LEU A 170 30.90 -66.18 -2.61
CA LEU A 170 31.75 -66.67 -1.51
C LEU A 170 30.94 -67.48 -0.49
N GLN A 171 29.72 -67.06 -0.16
CA GLN A 171 28.84 -67.83 0.72
C GLN A 171 28.46 -69.20 0.12
N GLU A 172 28.23 -69.24 -1.19
CA GLU A 172 27.91 -70.47 -1.91
C GLU A 172 29.10 -71.44 -1.90
N GLN A 173 30.31 -70.93 -2.18
CA GLN A 173 31.55 -71.72 -2.04
C GLN A 173 31.75 -72.27 -0.61
N ILE A 174 31.47 -71.47 0.42
CA ILE A 174 31.56 -71.93 1.82
C ILE A 174 30.52 -73.02 2.12
N LYS A 175 29.29 -72.89 1.59
CA LYS A 175 28.24 -73.92 1.75
C LYS A 175 28.63 -75.22 1.05
N ASP A 176 29.18 -75.13 -0.15
CA ASP A 176 29.64 -76.28 -0.91
C ASP A 176 30.82 -76.97 -0.21
N GLN A 177 31.79 -76.21 0.30
CA GLN A 177 32.88 -76.75 1.13
C GLN A 177 32.34 -77.46 2.38
N LYS A 178 31.38 -76.88 3.08
CA LYS A 178 30.75 -77.52 4.25
C LYS A 178 30.00 -78.80 3.89
N ARG A 179 29.33 -78.85 2.73
CA ARG A 179 28.69 -80.09 2.23
C ARG A 179 29.71 -81.17 1.91
N ILE A 180 30.83 -80.79 1.30
CA ILE A 180 31.93 -81.72 0.99
C ILE A 180 32.54 -82.24 2.30
N GLU A 181 32.83 -81.38 3.27
CA GLU A 181 33.38 -81.74 4.58
C GLU A 181 32.40 -82.61 5.41
N GLU A 182 31.09 -82.38 5.32
CA GLU A 182 30.08 -83.25 5.96
C GLU A 182 29.98 -84.64 5.34
N GLN A 183 30.17 -84.77 4.02
CA GLN A 183 30.22 -86.04 3.32
C GLN A 183 31.54 -86.79 3.59
N GLU A 184 32.63 -86.07 3.84
CA GLU A 184 33.97 -86.63 4.10
C GLU A 184 34.26 -86.93 5.58
N LYS A 185 33.31 -86.72 6.50
CA LYS A 185 33.48 -87.16 7.90
C LYS A 185 33.88 -88.64 7.94
N PRO A 186 35.09 -88.99 8.39
CA PRO A 186 35.56 -90.37 8.32
C PRO A 186 34.65 -91.26 9.17
N ARG A 187 34.09 -92.30 8.55
CA ARG A 187 33.35 -93.37 9.23
C ARG A 187 34.14 -93.79 10.47
N LYS A 188 33.48 -93.69 11.63
CA LYS A 188 34.04 -93.89 12.98
C LYS A 188 35.11 -94.99 13.02
N TRP A 189 36.38 -94.59 12.89
CA TRP A 189 37.55 -95.48 12.93
C TRP A 189 37.77 -96.12 14.32
N TRP A 190 37.13 -95.56 15.35
CA TRP A 190 37.13 -96.04 16.73
C TRP A 190 36.41 -97.39 16.97
N GLY A 191 35.88 -98.04 15.92
CA GLY A 191 35.25 -99.37 16.02
C GLY A 191 36.20 -100.56 15.83
N LEU A 192 37.41 -100.36 15.29
CA LEU A 192 38.33 -101.44 14.92
C LEU A 192 39.35 -101.85 16.00
N TRP A 193 39.32 -101.22 17.18
CA TRP A 193 40.26 -101.48 18.28
C TRP A 193 39.61 -102.16 19.50
N ARG A 194 38.53 -102.93 19.29
CA ARG A 194 37.95 -103.81 20.31
C ARG A 194 37.91 -105.28 19.85
N LYS A 195 39.08 -105.93 19.86
CA LYS A 195 39.34 -107.29 20.38
C LYS A 195 40.71 -107.78 19.94
#